data_AF-A0A5J5F6K4-F1
#
_entry.id   AF-A0A5J5F6K4-F1
#
_cell.length_a   1.000
_cell.length_b   1.000
_cell.length_c   1.000
_cell.angle_alpha   90.00
_cell.angle_beta   90.00
_cell.angle_gamma   90.00
#
_symmetry.space_group_name_H-M   'P 1'
#
loop_
_entity.id
_entity.type
_entity.pdbx_description
1 polymer ?
#
loop_
_entity_poly.entity_id
_entity_poly.type
_entity_poly.pdbx_seq_one_letter_code
_entity_poly.pdbx_strand_id
1 'polypeptide(L)'
;MTSTAQLPADLVCELLPFTESFHATTSRFLTRLYRDAENTFTRVCELYNTLDLLASSPSPMRHLVELRGGGSGGGGAQQSAPTGGSPNQDAEDLVAFMLNAEFLLYALYGEYDFFLNPNLSHWVSICREFDKYAQGHTGEWGLRERVLKIRASFVKAILGEHGSNLAKITPKDFVFRGIEFEVNLDAFRTALRSQGIYDFYDITSDDLQACSKTESEVSDNQAVRYLNMPSAHLETTLTPAMPSTPLLPPESPAQASVLSFIFQATHEQLSATLTDRILTHLSNNLSLLLSFPVDLLSSEPLTQLFDHNPILSRGLVTLILSSGSKAQRRELLPALEFLPISITFLETLNDLSVKSRLLNKDEVMRLVHVVLSNGIRKAEGMKEDRQMQSRLVRLLCLFLQSIIRYEAVTVDDVFYLIQELGIKFAFLKEAREFWKDYCIA
;
A
#
# COMPACT_ATOMS: atom_id res chain seq x y z
N MET A 1 3.58 18.58 5.09
CA MET A 1 2.46 19.51 4.81
C MET A 1 1.35 18.71 4.16
N THR A 2 0.21 18.63 4.85
CA THR A 2 -0.98 17.86 4.48
C THR A 2 -1.63 18.50 3.24
N SER A 3 -2.14 17.70 2.30
CA SER A 3 -2.92 18.24 1.19
C SER A 3 -4.35 17.72 1.26
N THR A 4 -5.15 18.36 2.12
CA THR A 4 -6.61 18.46 1.94
C THR A 4 -6.95 19.42 0.80
N ALA A 5 -5.97 19.78 -0.04
CA ALA A 5 -6.17 20.73 -1.11
C ALA A 5 -7.19 20.16 -2.08
N GLN A 6 -8.02 21.08 -2.55
CA GLN A 6 -8.91 20.85 -3.66
C GLN A 6 -8.14 21.14 -4.95
N LEU A 7 -8.70 20.67 -6.05
CA LEU A 7 -8.13 20.88 -7.36
C LEU A 7 -8.08 22.39 -7.65
N PRO A 8 -6.93 22.93 -8.11
CA PRO A 8 -6.81 24.33 -8.48
C PRO A 8 -7.89 24.78 -9.47
N ALA A 9 -8.30 26.04 -9.37
CA ALA A 9 -9.39 26.60 -10.17
C ALA A 9 -9.20 26.40 -11.68
N ASP A 10 -7.97 26.48 -12.15
CA ASP A 10 -7.63 26.31 -13.56
C ASP A 10 -7.81 24.86 -14.03
N LEU A 11 -7.42 23.88 -13.21
CA LEU A 11 -7.66 22.45 -13.47
C LEU A 11 -9.13 22.06 -13.29
N VAL A 12 -9.85 22.69 -12.36
CA VAL A 12 -11.31 22.53 -12.24
C VAL A 12 -11.98 22.95 -13.55
N CYS A 13 -11.59 24.10 -14.11
CA CYS A 13 -12.15 24.60 -15.37
C CYS A 13 -11.95 23.63 -16.55
N GLU A 14 -10.87 22.85 -16.56
CA GLU A 14 -10.61 21.85 -17.61
C GLU A 14 -11.65 20.74 -17.64
N LEU A 15 -12.31 20.44 -16.50
CA LEU A 15 -13.29 19.36 -16.35
C LEU A 15 -14.75 19.83 -16.51
N LEU A 16 -14.99 21.12 -16.70
CA LEU A 16 -16.34 21.68 -16.89
C LEU A 16 -16.96 21.54 -18.29
N PRO A 17 -16.23 21.31 -19.39
CA PRO A 17 -16.86 21.22 -20.71
C PRO A 17 -17.95 20.14 -20.79
N PHE A 18 -19.19 20.58 -20.99
CA PHE A 18 -20.37 19.72 -21.06
C PHE A 18 -20.61 19.13 -22.46
N THR A 19 -20.10 19.80 -23.50
CA THR A 19 -20.28 19.44 -24.93
C THR A 19 -19.07 18.79 -25.57
N GLU A 20 -17.98 18.63 -24.82
CA GLU A 20 -16.76 17.99 -25.31
C GLU A 20 -16.77 16.50 -24.96
N SER A 21 -16.11 15.66 -25.78
CA SER A 21 -16.06 14.23 -25.50
C SER A 21 -15.19 13.94 -24.29
N PHE A 22 -15.53 12.89 -23.54
CA PHE A 22 -14.76 12.46 -22.37
C PHE A 22 -13.28 12.26 -22.69
N HIS A 23 -12.95 11.64 -23.84
CA HIS A 23 -11.58 11.45 -24.28
C HIS A 23 -10.83 12.78 -24.51
N ALA A 24 -11.47 13.76 -25.16
CA ALA A 24 -10.82 15.03 -25.47
C ALA A 24 -10.55 15.84 -24.18
N THR A 25 -11.54 15.90 -23.28
CA THR A 25 -11.41 16.52 -21.96
C THR A 25 -10.28 15.87 -21.15
N THR A 26 -10.27 14.54 -21.04
CA THR A 26 -9.22 13.80 -20.32
C THR A 26 -7.85 13.98 -20.94
N SER A 27 -7.73 13.93 -22.27
CA SER A 27 -6.44 14.12 -22.96
C SER A 27 -5.86 15.50 -22.68
N ARG A 28 -6.70 16.54 -22.71
CA ARG A 28 -6.28 17.91 -22.40
C ARG A 28 -5.84 18.04 -20.94
N PHE A 29 -6.62 17.49 -20.02
CA PHE A 29 -6.28 17.47 -18.59
C PHE A 29 -4.94 16.79 -18.34
N LEU A 30 -4.75 15.59 -18.87
CA LEU A 30 -3.51 14.82 -18.71
C LEU A 30 -2.31 15.53 -19.34
N THR A 31 -2.47 16.14 -20.53
CA THR A 31 -1.40 16.91 -21.18
C THR A 31 -0.94 18.08 -20.31
N ARG A 32 -1.87 18.77 -19.65
CA ARG A 32 -1.57 19.87 -18.73
C ARG A 32 -0.87 19.35 -17.47
N LEU A 33 -1.41 18.28 -16.91
CA LEU A 33 -0.88 17.63 -15.71
C LEU A 33 0.54 17.08 -15.89
N TYR A 34 0.92 16.61 -17.08
CA TYR A 34 2.30 16.17 -17.35
C TYR A 34 3.27 17.30 -17.71
N ARG A 35 2.76 18.49 -18.05
CA ARG A 35 3.57 19.64 -18.46
C ARG A 35 4.06 20.46 -17.26
N ASP A 36 3.18 20.64 -16.28
CA ASP A 36 3.54 21.27 -15.03
C ASP A 36 4.28 20.21 -14.20
N ALA A 37 5.56 20.40 -13.90
CA ALA A 37 6.46 19.42 -13.25
C ALA A 37 6.07 19.05 -11.80
N GLU A 38 4.82 19.28 -11.43
CA GLU A 38 4.20 18.88 -10.19
C GLU A 38 3.84 17.40 -10.21
N ASN A 39 3.72 16.81 -9.03
CA ASN A 39 3.46 15.39 -8.90
C ASN A 39 2.04 15.06 -9.41
N THR A 40 1.95 14.33 -10.53
CA THR A 40 0.71 13.76 -11.11
C THR A 40 -0.24 13.26 -10.03
N PHE A 41 0.33 12.58 -9.05
CA PHE A 41 -0.44 11.98 -7.98
C PHE A 41 -1.07 13.00 -7.04
N THR A 42 -0.37 14.09 -6.67
CA THR A 42 -0.97 15.18 -5.88
C THR A 42 -2.23 15.71 -6.56
N ARG A 43 -2.20 15.89 -7.88
CA ARG A 43 -3.37 16.34 -8.66
C ARG A 43 -4.50 15.30 -8.68
N VAL A 44 -4.19 14.00 -8.69
CA VAL A 44 -5.20 12.93 -8.54
C VAL A 44 -5.84 12.94 -7.15
N CYS A 45 -5.07 13.22 -6.10
CA CYS A 45 -5.59 13.34 -4.73
C CYS A 45 -6.55 14.52 -4.61
N GLU A 46 -6.13 15.67 -5.11
CA GLU A 46 -6.95 16.89 -5.14
C GLU A 46 -8.22 16.70 -5.95
N LEU A 47 -8.14 15.98 -7.08
CA LEU A 47 -9.31 15.57 -7.86
C LEU A 47 -10.28 14.75 -7.01
N TYR A 48 -9.78 13.72 -6.30
CA TYR A 48 -10.59 12.87 -5.43
C TYR A 48 -11.23 13.68 -4.29
N ASN A 49 -10.46 14.53 -3.61
CA ASN A 49 -10.94 15.42 -2.54
C ASN A 49 -12.03 16.37 -3.04
N THR A 50 -11.86 16.92 -4.24
CA THR A 50 -12.84 17.83 -4.86
C THR A 50 -14.11 17.09 -5.24
N LEU A 51 -13.98 15.89 -5.80
CA LEU A 51 -15.09 15.03 -6.17
C LEU A 51 -15.91 14.61 -4.94
N ASP A 52 -15.24 14.21 -3.85
CA ASP A 52 -15.88 13.83 -2.60
C ASP A 52 -16.57 15.02 -1.91
N LEU A 53 -15.90 16.18 -1.86
CA LEU A 53 -16.49 17.43 -1.36
C LEU A 53 -17.81 17.74 -2.08
N LEU A 54 -17.79 17.74 -3.41
CA LEU A 54 -18.98 18.07 -4.20
C LEU A 54 -20.06 16.99 -4.08
N ALA A 55 -19.71 15.71 -3.94
CA ALA A 55 -20.70 14.64 -3.80
C ALA A 55 -21.41 14.64 -2.44
N SER A 56 -20.65 14.95 -1.38
CA SER A 56 -21.10 14.92 0.00
C SER A 56 -21.72 16.24 0.47
N SER A 57 -21.49 17.34 -0.26
CA SER A 57 -21.99 18.66 0.10
C SER A 57 -23.51 18.82 -0.06
N PRO A 58 -24.21 19.50 0.88
CA PRO A 58 -25.61 19.85 0.73
C PRO A 58 -25.85 20.93 -0.33
N SER A 59 -24.82 21.68 -0.72
CA SER A 59 -24.89 22.77 -1.70
C SER A 59 -23.72 22.69 -2.70
N PRO A 60 -23.69 21.67 -3.58
CA PRO A 60 -22.54 21.38 -4.43
C PRO A 60 -22.26 22.46 -5.48
N MET A 61 -23.31 23.06 -6.06
CA MET A 61 -23.16 24.17 -7.02
C MET A 61 -22.43 25.37 -6.41
N ARG A 62 -22.72 25.69 -5.14
CA ARG A 62 -22.05 26.79 -4.44
C ARG A 62 -20.55 26.54 -4.30
N HIS A 63 -20.18 25.33 -3.87
CA HIS A 63 -18.77 24.95 -3.72
C HIS A 63 -18.06 24.92 -5.07
N LEU A 64 -18.72 24.48 -6.13
CA LEU A 64 -18.16 24.53 -7.49
C LEU A 64 -17.89 25.96 -7.96
N VAL A 65 -18.80 26.90 -7.69
CA VAL A 65 -18.59 28.33 -8.00
C VAL A 65 -17.44 28.92 -7.18
N GLU A 66 -17.31 28.55 -5.91
CA GLU A 66 -16.19 28.97 -5.05
C GLU A 66 -14.86 28.41 -5.58
N LEU A 67 -14.82 27.13 -5.97
CA LEU A 67 -13.65 26.46 -6.58
C LEU A 67 -13.21 27.08 -7.91
N ARG A 68 -14.13 27.65 -8.68
CA ARG A 68 -13.81 28.38 -9.93
C ARG A 68 -13.15 29.75 -9.68
N GLY A 69 -13.00 30.17 -8.42
CA GLY A 69 -12.42 31.46 -8.04
C GLY A 69 -13.46 32.52 -7.59
N GLY A 70 -14.68 32.11 -7.24
CA GLY A 70 -15.80 33.01 -6.93
C GLY A 70 -15.89 33.58 -5.50
N GLY A 71 -14.90 33.39 -4.61
CA GLY A 71 -15.03 33.68 -3.17
C GLY A 71 -13.91 34.52 -2.53
N SER A 72 -14.06 35.84 -2.56
CA SER A 72 -13.62 36.88 -1.59
C SER A 72 -12.41 36.59 -0.67
N GLY A 73 -11.26 37.16 -1.01
CA GLY A 73 -10.38 37.78 0.00
C GLY A 73 -11.08 39.01 0.60
N GLY A 74 -10.97 39.23 1.91
CA GLY A 74 -11.62 40.33 2.62
C GLY A 74 -11.04 41.69 2.26
N GLY A 75 -11.92 42.70 2.13
CA GLY A 75 -11.53 44.10 2.12
C GLY A 75 -12.43 45.01 1.29
N GLY A 76 -13.53 45.48 1.88
CA GLY A 76 -14.09 46.82 1.67
C GLY A 76 -14.61 47.23 0.28
N ALA A 77 -15.89 47.61 0.28
CA ALA A 77 -16.56 48.54 -0.63
C ALA A 77 -17.14 48.01 -1.96
N GLN A 78 -18.43 48.32 -2.09
CA GLN A 78 -19.32 48.28 -3.26
C GLN A 78 -19.72 46.91 -3.83
N GLN A 79 -21.00 46.60 -3.57
CA GLN A 79 -21.81 45.58 -4.22
C GLN A 79 -21.79 45.78 -5.75
N SER A 80 -21.02 44.93 -6.43
CA SER A 80 -21.29 44.51 -7.80
C SER A 80 -21.49 43.01 -7.77
N ALA A 81 -22.69 42.57 -8.17
CA ALA A 81 -23.13 41.19 -8.15
C ALA A 81 -22.14 40.27 -8.90
N PRO A 82 -21.90 39.03 -8.41
CA PRO A 82 -21.08 38.08 -9.13
C PRO A 82 -21.80 37.74 -10.44
N THR A 83 -21.09 37.87 -11.57
CA THR A 83 -21.51 37.33 -12.86
C THR A 83 -21.47 35.80 -12.81
N GLY A 84 -22.44 35.21 -12.10
CA GLY A 84 -22.68 33.77 -12.05
C GLY A 84 -23.46 33.31 -13.28
N GLY A 85 -23.21 32.09 -13.74
CA GLY A 85 -23.97 31.48 -14.83
C GLY A 85 -25.46 31.42 -14.52
N SER A 86 -26.28 31.12 -15.53
CA SER A 86 -27.68 30.78 -15.25
C SER A 86 -27.74 29.56 -14.32
N PRO A 87 -28.78 29.40 -13.48
CA PRO A 87 -28.92 28.22 -12.60
C PRO A 87 -28.84 26.88 -13.36
N ASN A 88 -29.21 26.90 -14.64
CA ASN A 88 -29.13 25.74 -15.52
C ASN A 88 -27.68 25.44 -15.94
N GLN A 89 -26.87 26.49 -16.15
CA GLN A 89 -25.44 26.35 -16.47
C GLN A 89 -24.66 25.77 -15.28
N ASP A 90 -24.93 26.24 -14.05
CA ASP A 90 -24.22 25.74 -12.86
C ASP A 90 -24.53 24.25 -12.59
N ALA A 91 -25.76 23.81 -12.94
CA ALA A 91 -26.14 22.40 -12.87
C ALA A 91 -25.45 21.56 -13.96
N GLU A 92 -25.36 22.09 -15.19
CA GLU A 92 -24.61 21.45 -16.29
C GLU A 92 -23.12 21.34 -15.95
N ASP A 93 -22.51 22.39 -15.42
CA ASP A 93 -21.11 22.43 -15.01
C ASP A 93 -20.83 21.41 -13.89
N LEU A 94 -21.75 21.27 -12.92
CA LEU A 94 -21.63 20.27 -11.86
C LEU A 94 -21.66 18.84 -12.41
N VAL A 95 -22.60 18.53 -13.30
CA VAL A 95 -22.70 17.20 -13.91
C VAL A 95 -21.48 16.94 -14.80
N ALA A 96 -21.06 17.92 -15.60
CA ALA A 96 -19.86 17.81 -16.43
C ALA A 96 -18.63 17.47 -15.58
N PHE A 97 -18.40 18.22 -14.50
CA PHE A 97 -17.30 17.96 -13.58
C PHE A 97 -17.33 16.53 -13.04
N MET A 98 -18.49 16.10 -12.51
CA MET A 98 -18.65 14.76 -11.93
C MET A 98 -18.31 13.66 -12.94
N LEU A 99 -18.87 13.73 -14.14
CA LEU A 99 -18.69 12.68 -15.14
C LEU A 99 -17.27 12.69 -15.72
N ASN A 100 -16.71 13.87 -16.01
CA ASN A 100 -15.35 13.99 -16.52
C ASN A 100 -14.32 13.53 -15.48
N ALA A 101 -14.55 13.81 -14.19
CA ALA A 101 -13.68 13.32 -13.11
C ALA A 101 -13.70 11.79 -12.99
N GLU A 102 -14.87 11.16 -13.00
CA GLU A 102 -14.97 9.69 -12.95
C GLU A 102 -14.31 9.02 -14.16
N PHE A 103 -14.50 9.59 -15.36
CA PHE A 103 -13.86 9.09 -16.57
C PHE A 103 -12.34 9.28 -16.53
N LEU A 104 -11.85 10.40 -15.98
CA LEU A 104 -10.43 10.65 -15.79
C LEU A 104 -9.82 9.61 -14.83
N LEU A 105 -10.48 9.29 -13.71
CA LEU A 105 -10.06 8.23 -12.78
C LEU A 105 -10.03 6.85 -13.44
N TYR A 106 -10.94 6.58 -14.36
CA TYR A 106 -10.92 5.39 -15.20
C TYR A 106 -9.71 5.38 -16.16
N ALA A 107 -9.52 6.46 -16.90
CA ALA A 107 -8.47 6.57 -17.92
C ALA A 107 -7.05 6.55 -17.34
N LEU A 108 -6.83 7.14 -16.16
CA LEU A 108 -5.53 7.19 -15.47
C LEU A 108 -4.92 5.80 -15.24
N TYR A 109 -5.76 4.78 -15.07
CA TYR A 109 -5.33 3.40 -14.82
C TYR A 109 -5.72 2.46 -15.97
N GLY A 110 -6.00 2.99 -17.16
CA GLY A 110 -6.42 2.20 -18.32
C GLY A 110 -5.38 1.21 -18.84
N GLU A 111 -4.11 1.33 -18.43
CA GLU A 111 -3.03 0.40 -18.75
C GLU A 111 -3.05 -0.87 -17.88
N TYR A 112 -3.80 -0.86 -16.78
CA TYR A 112 -3.89 -1.97 -15.84
C TYR A 112 -5.21 -2.74 -16.01
N ASP A 113 -5.22 -3.98 -15.52
CA ASP A 113 -6.45 -4.78 -15.41
C ASP A 113 -7.53 -3.98 -14.65
N PHE A 114 -8.75 -3.97 -15.20
CA PHE A 114 -9.87 -3.20 -14.66
C PHE A 114 -10.14 -3.52 -13.18
N PHE A 115 -10.03 -4.79 -12.80
CA PHE A 115 -10.22 -5.25 -11.43
C PHE A 115 -9.13 -4.78 -10.45
N LEU A 116 -8.06 -4.15 -10.95
CA LEU A 116 -7.00 -3.54 -10.15
C LEU A 116 -7.12 -2.01 -10.06
N ASN A 117 -8.13 -1.40 -10.69
CA ASN A 117 -8.31 0.04 -10.57
C ASN A 117 -8.54 0.41 -9.10
N PRO A 118 -7.75 1.34 -8.53
CA PRO A 118 -7.88 1.71 -7.11
C PRO A 118 -9.24 2.37 -6.79
N ASN A 119 -9.92 2.90 -7.81
CA ASN A 119 -11.25 3.50 -7.67
C ASN A 119 -12.40 2.48 -7.74
N LEU A 120 -12.11 1.19 -7.86
CA LEU A 120 -13.15 0.15 -7.97
C LEU A 120 -14.09 0.15 -6.75
N SER A 121 -13.55 0.29 -5.55
CA SER A 121 -14.37 0.37 -4.32
C SER A 121 -15.26 1.60 -4.27
N HIS A 122 -14.70 2.75 -4.67
CA HIS A 122 -15.42 4.00 -4.80
C HIS A 122 -16.61 3.86 -5.75
N TRP A 123 -16.38 3.28 -6.93
CA TRP A 123 -17.44 3.04 -7.91
C TRP A 123 -18.52 2.09 -7.43
N VAL A 124 -18.13 0.97 -6.81
CA VAL A 124 -19.10 0.04 -6.22
C VAL A 124 -19.90 0.70 -5.10
N SER A 125 -19.27 1.57 -4.29
CA SER A 125 -19.94 2.33 -3.23
C SER A 125 -21.00 3.29 -3.78
N ILE A 126 -20.68 4.05 -4.83
CA ILE A 126 -21.64 4.96 -5.50
C ILE A 126 -22.87 4.20 -5.96
N CYS A 127 -22.68 3.06 -6.64
CA CYS A 127 -23.78 2.24 -7.13
C CYS A 127 -24.66 1.72 -5.99
N ARG A 128 -24.05 1.24 -4.89
CA ARG A 128 -24.79 0.78 -3.71
C ARG A 128 -25.55 1.88 -3.00
N GLU A 129 -24.94 3.06 -2.86
CA GLU A 129 -25.61 4.23 -2.28
C GLU A 129 -26.86 4.60 -3.09
N PHE A 130 -26.71 4.62 -4.41
CA PHE A 130 -27.82 4.88 -5.32
C PHE A 130 -28.92 3.80 -5.23
N ASP A 131 -28.57 2.52 -5.30
CA ASP A 131 -29.54 1.43 -5.26
C ASP A 131 -30.33 1.43 -3.93
N LYS A 132 -29.64 1.70 -2.80
CA LYS A 132 -30.28 1.88 -1.49
C LYS A 132 -31.26 3.06 -1.49
N TYR A 133 -30.87 4.19 -2.09
CA TYR A 133 -31.72 5.36 -2.18
C TYR A 133 -32.95 5.11 -3.06
N ALA A 134 -32.75 4.48 -4.23
CA ALA A 134 -33.81 4.18 -5.19
C ALA A 134 -34.87 3.23 -4.62
N GLN A 135 -34.48 2.22 -3.83
CA GLN A 135 -35.41 1.27 -3.22
C GLN A 135 -36.34 1.90 -2.16
N GLY A 136 -35.93 3.02 -1.54
CA GLY A 136 -36.69 3.69 -0.48
C GLY A 136 -37.41 4.97 -0.90
N HIS A 137 -37.24 5.43 -2.14
CA HIS A 137 -37.70 6.76 -2.56
C HIS A 137 -39.09 6.73 -3.20
N THR A 138 -40.02 7.51 -2.66
CA THR A 138 -41.40 7.65 -3.15
C THR A 138 -41.78 9.09 -3.55
N GLY A 139 -40.82 10.03 -3.50
CA GLY A 139 -41.03 11.46 -3.74
C GLY A 139 -40.46 11.99 -5.06
N GLU A 140 -40.49 13.32 -5.22
CA GLU A 140 -39.80 14.00 -6.32
C GLU A 140 -38.30 14.10 -6.05
N TRP A 141 -37.50 13.90 -7.10
CA TRP A 141 -36.05 13.90 -7.01
C TRP A 141 -35.55 15.34 -7.01
N GLY A 142 -34.85 15.72 -5.95
CA GLY A 142 -34.09 16.96 -5.90
C GLY A 142 -32.90 16.93 -6.85
N LEU A 143 -32.19 18.05 -6.95
CA LEU A 143 -31.01 18.18 -7.81
C LEU A 143 -29.93 17.16 -7.45
N ARG A 144 -29.67 16.96 -6.15
CA ARG A 144 -28.63 16.04 -5.65
C ARG A 144 -28.92 14.61 -6.05
N GLU A 145 -30.17 14.17 -5.91
CA GLU A 145 -30.63 12.83 -6.26
C GLU A 145 -30.53 12.60 -7.78
N ARG A 146 -30.86 13.61 -8.59
CA ARG A 146 -30.69 13.53 -10.06
C ARG A 146 -29.21 13.42 -10.46
N VAL A 147 -28.34 14.21 -9.84
CA VAL A 147 -26.89 14.13 -10.08
C VAL A 147 -26.36 12.76 -9.66
N LEU A 148 -26.78 12.24 -8.50
CA LEU A 148 -26.42 10.89 -8.04
C LEU A 148 -26.92 9.82 -9.02
N LYS A 149 -28.14 9.95 -9.57
CA LYS A 149 -28.68 9.04 -10.61
C LYS A 149 -27.75 8.95 -11.80
N ILE A 150 -27.40 10.11 -12.36
CA ILE A 150 -26.61 10.25 -13.58
C ILE A 150 -25.19 9.73 -13.33
N ARG A 151 -24.60 10.09 -12.19
CA ARG A 151 -23.27 9.61 -11.81
C ARG A 151 -23.27 8.09 -11.60
N ALA A 152 -24.27 7.53 -10.92
CA ALA A 152 -24.37 6.10 -10.71
C ALA A 152 -24.56 5.34 -12.04
N SER A 153 -25.39 5.84 -12.97
CA SER A 153 -25.53 5.19 -14.28
C SER A 153 -24.23 5.25 -15.09
N PHE A 154 -23.49 6.36 -15.00
CA PHE A 154 -22.18 6.49 -15.64
C PHE A 154 -21.14 5.53 -15.06
N VAL A 155 -21.09 5.43 -13.74
CA VAL A 155 -20.19 4.50 -13.05
C VAL A 155 -20.57 3.04 -13.34
N LYS A 156 -21.87 2.71 -13.43
CA LYS A 156 -22.32 1.40 -13.91
C LYS A 156 -21.85 1.13 -15.34
N ALA A 157 -21.82 2.13 -16.21
CA ALA A 157 -21.25 1.98 -17.55
C ALA A 157 -19.75 1.66 -17.52
N ILE A 158 -18.98 2.29 -16.61
CA ILE A 158 -17.56 1.98 -16.40
C ILE A 158 -17.39 0.55 -15.89
N LEU A 159 -18.15 0.15 -14.86
CA LEU A 159 -18.12 -1.19 -14.28
C LEU A 159 -18.57 -2.29 -15.26
N GLY A 160 -19.48 -1.97 -16.19
CA GLY A 160 -19.92 -2.87 -17.26
C GLY A 160 -18.97 -2.96 -18.46
N GLU A 161 -17.70 -2.54 -18.31
CA GLU A 161 -16.67 -2.52 -19.36
C GLU A 161 -17.04 -1.69 -20.60
N HIS A 162 -17.94 -0.70 -20.47
CA HIS A 162 -18.29 0.20 -21.55
C HIS A 162 -17.44 1.48 -21.59
N GLY A 163 -16.38 1.59 -20.77
CA GLY A 163 -15.52 2.77 -20.68
C GLY A 163 -14.96 3.23 -22.03
N SER A 164 -14.52 2.30 -22.88
CA SER A 164 -14.04 2.58 -24.25
C SER A 164 -15.10 3.22 -25.13
N ASN A 165 -16.39 2.88 -24.93
CA ASN A 165 -17.51 3.45 -25.66
C ASN A 165 -17.86 4.85 -25.12
N LEU A 166 -17.74 5.05 -23.80
CA LEU A 166 -17.96 6.34 -23.16
C LEU A 166 -16.96 7.39 -23.68
N ALA A 167 -15.73 7.01 -23.98
CA ALA A 167 -14.67 7.92 -24.46
C ALA A 167 -15.11 8.86 -25.61
N LYS A 168 -16.02 8.41 -26.49
CA LYS A 168 -16.50 9.16 -27.66
C LYS A 168 -17.73 10.03 -27.39
N ILE A 169 -18.36 9.87 -26.24
CA ILE A 169 -19.62 10.53 -25.88
C ILE A 169 -19.29 11.81 -25.09
N THR A 170 -20.19 12.80 -25.11
CA THR A 170 -20.09 14.02 -24.30
C THR A 170 -20.92 13.89 -23.02
N PRO A 171 -20.61 14.61 -21.93
CA PRO A 171 -21.49 14.67 -20.76
C PRO A 171 -22.94 15.03 -21.11
N LYS A 172 -23.13 15.99 -22.03
CA LYS A 172 -24.44 16.39 -22.55
C LYS A 172 -25.19 15.24 -23.21
N ASP A 173 -24.54 14.52 -24.11
CA ASP A 173 -25.17 13.40 -24.82
C ASP A 173 -25.50 12.27 -23.85
N PHE A 174 -24.64 12.00 -22.87
CA PHE A 174 -24.88 10.97 -21.86
C PHE A 174 -26.14 11.28 -21.03
N VAL A 175 -26.23 12.52 -20.53
CA VAL A 175 -27.37 13.00 -19.76
C VAL A 175 -28.66 12.99 -20.59
N PHE A 176 -28.60 13.50 -21.82
CA PHE A 176 -29.78 13.59 -22.70
C PHE A 176 -30.31 12.22 -23.13
N ARG A 177 -29.42 11.26 -23.40
CA ARG A 177 -29.81 9.90 -23.80
C ARG A 177 -30.41 9.10 -22.64
N GLY A 178 -30.16 9.51 -21.39
CA GLY A 178 -30.70 8.83 -20.20
C GLY A 178 -30.29 7.36 -20.13
N ILE A 179 -29.05 7.04 -20.51
CA ILE A 179 -28.59 5.65 -20.62
C ILE A 179 -28.48 5.05 -19.21
N GLU A 180 -29.17 3.93 -19.00
CA GLU A 180 -29.08 3.13 -17.78
C GLU A 180 -28.35 1.82 -18.09
N PHE A 181 -27.51 1.39 -17.14
CA PHE A 181 -26.73 0.15 -17.24
C PHE A 181 -27.03 -0.70 -16.02
N GLU A 182 -27.21 -2.00 -16.24
CA GLU A 182 -27.31 -2.98 -15.16
C GLU A 182 -25.96 -3.67 -14.98
N VAL A 183 -25.51 -3.73 -13.73
CA VAL A 183 -24.23 -4.34 -13.36
C VAL A 183 -24.43 -5.18 -12.12
N ASN A 184 -23.95 -6.42 -12.16
CA ASN A 184 -23.88 -7.26 -10.97
C ASN A 184 -22.73 -6.80 -10.07
N LEU A 185 -23.04 -6.00 -9.04
CA LEU A 185 -22.03 -5.48 -8.11
C LEU A 185 -21.33 -6.58 -7.31
N ASP A 186 -21.96 -7.76 -7.15
CA ASP A 186 -21.36 -8.87 -6.42
C ASP A 186 -20.21 -9.53 -7.20
N ALA A 187 -20.16 -9.36 -8.53
CA ALA A 187 -19.04 -9.82 -9.35
C ALA A 187 -17.70 -9.18 -8.95
N PHE A 188 -17.72 -8.00 -8.34
CA PHE A 188 -16.51 -7.30 -7.89
C PHE A 188 -16.05 -7.70 -6.48
N ARG A 189 -16.80 -8.53 -5.74
CA ARG A 189 -16.43 -8.91 -4.35
C ARG A 189 -15.04 -9.52 -4.26
N THR A 190 -14.71 -10.45 -5.17
CA THR A 190 -13.40 -11.12 -5.19
C THR A 190 -12.26 -10.14 -5.48
N ALA A 191 -12.46 -9.21 -6.42
CA ALA A 191 -11.49 -8.16 -6.72
C ALA A 191 -11.32 -7.18 -5.56
N LEU A 192 -12.41 -6.78 -4.91
CA LEU A 192 -12.36 -5.91 -3.73
C LEU A 192 -11.68 -6.62 -2.54
N ARG A 193 -11.91 -7.92 -2.34
CA ARG A 193 -11.19 -8.75 -1.36
C ARG A 193 -9.69 -8.83 -1.67
N SER A 194 -9.31 -9.04 -2.93
CA SER A 194 -7.89 -9.08 -3.32
C SER A 194 -7.19 -7.73 -3.19
N GLN A 195 -7.93 -6.62 -3.29
CA GLN A 195 -7.49 -5.27 -2.96
C GLN A 195 -7.49 -4.96 -1.45
N GLY A 196 -7.85 -5.93 -0.60
CA GLY A 196 -7.93 -5.84 0.85
C GLY A 196 -9.14 -5.06 1.39
N ILE A 197 -10.11 -4.70 0.55
CA ILE A 197 -11.21 -3.76 0.90
C ILE A 197 -12.28 -4.43 1.76
N TYR A 198 -12.52 -5.73 1.56
CA TYR A 198 -13.35 -6.55 2.45
C TYR A 198 -12.50 -7.59 3.18
N ASP A 199 -12.84 -7.85 4.43
CA ASP A 199 -12.23 -8.92 5.21
C ASP A 199 -12.80 -10.28 4.77
N PHE A 200 -12.01 -11.35 4.92
CA PHE A 200 -12.43 -12.73 4.58
C PHE A 200 -13.65 -13.23 5.38
N TYR A 201 -14.07 -12.51 6.41
CA TYR A 201 -15.18 -12.89 7.31
C TYR A 201 -16.55 -12.36 6.88
N ASP A 202 -16.64 -11.52 5.84
CA ASP A 202 -17.92 -11.07 5.25
C ASP A 202 -18.52 -12.17 4.35
N ILE A 203 -18.89 -13.30 4.95
CA ILE A 203 -19.64 -14.39 4.31
C ILE A 203 -21.12 -14.15 4.58
N THR A 204 -21.85 -13.67 3.58
CA THR A 204 -23.32 -13.81 3.56
C THR A 204 -23.68 -15.25 3.19
N SER A 205 -24.77 -15.80 3.73
CA SER A 205 -25.18 -17.21 3.50
C SER A 205 -25.29 -17.63 2.04
N ASP A 206 -25.44 -16.66 1.12
CA ASP A 206 -25.52 -16.87 -0.32
C ASP A 206 -24.15 -17.25 -0.95
N ASP A 207 -23.02 -16.92 -0.32
CA ASP A 207 -21.67 -17.18 -0.85
C ASP A 207 -21.32 -18.68 -0.83
N LEU A 208 -21.93 -19.48 0.05
CA LEU A 208 -21.73 -20.94 0.11
C LEU A 208 -22.41 -21.70 -1.04
N GLN A 209 -23.41 -21.09 -1.69
CA GLN A 209 -24.09 -21.71 -2.82
C GLN A 209 -23.43 -21.40 -4.17
N ALA A 210 -22.76 -20.25 -4.31
CA ALA A 210 -22.08 -19.89 -5.56
C ALA A 210 -20.79 -20.71 -5.80
N CYS A 211 -19.98 -20.95 -4.75
CA CYS A 211 -18.77 -21.78 -4.86
C CYS A 211 -19.07 -23.26 -5.19
N SER A 212 -20.23 -23.78 -4.78
CA SER A 212 -20.63 -25.16 -5.07
C SER A 212 -20.96 -25.46 -6.53
N LYS A 213 -21.09 -24.45 -7.40
CA LYS A 213 -21.51 -24.62 -8.81
C LYS A 213 -20.38 -24.55 -9.83
N THR A 214 -19.17 -24.16 -9.42
CA THR A 214 -18.01 -24.05 -10.32
C THR A 214 -16.85 -25.00 -9.99
N GLU A 215 -16.94 -25.80 -8.93
CA GLU A 215 -15.89 -26.76 -8.52
C GLU A 215 -16.29 -28.24 -8.70
N SER A 216 -17.23 -28.54 -9.60
CA SER A 216 -17.44 -29.92 -10.10
C SER A 216 -16.75 -30.12 -11.45
N GLU A 217 -15.46 -29.80 -11.54
CA GLU A 217 -14.54 -30.28 -12.57
C GLU A 217 -13.13 -29.75 -12.25
N VAL A 218 -12.41 -30.43 -11.35
CA VAL A 218 -10.96 -30.75 -11.40
C VAL A 218 -10.62 -31.39 -10.05
N SER A 219 -10.23 -32.66 -10.12
CA SER A 219 -9.83 -33.49 -8.99
C SER A 219 -8.40 -33.17 -8.54
N ASP A 220 -8.21 -33.30 -7.23
CA ASP A 220 -6.99 -33.67 -6.51
C ASP A 220 -5.68 -32.95 -6.81
N ASN A 221 -5.26 -32.07 -5.89
CA ASN A 221 -4.22 -32.42 -4.89
C ASN A 221 -3.72 -31.20 -4.10
N GLN A 222 -3.36 -31.48 -2.84
CA GLN A 222 -2.42 -30.75 -1.98
C GLN A 222 -2.89 -29.47 -1.25
N ALA A 223 -3.27 -29.74 0.00
CA ALA A 223 -2.67 -29.16 1.21
C ALA A 223 -3.01 -27.70 1.58
N VAL A 224 -4.17 -27.53 2.22
CA VAL A 224 -4.37 -26.53 3.27
C VAL A 224 -4.15 -27.21 4.62
N ARG A 225 -2.96 -27.03 5.20
CA ARG A 225 -2.73 -27.20 6.64
C ARG A 225 -2.08 -25.92 7.16
N TYR A 226 -2.60 -25.46 8.30
CA TYR A 226 -2.07 -24.51 9.27
C TYR A 226 -2.96 -23.29 9.53
N LEU A 227 -4.12 -23.56 10.13
CA LEU A 227 -4.62 -22.79 11.27
C LEU A 227 -5.17 -23.81 12.27
N ASN A 228 -4.46 -24.02 13.38
CA ASN A 228 -5.01 -24.35 14.70
C ASN A 228 -3.86 -24.70 15.66
N MET A 229 -3.50 -23.74 16.50
CA MET A 229 -3.05 -24.03 17.86
C MET A 229 -4.25 -23.83 18.78
N PRO A 230 -4.40 -24.71 19.79
CA PRO A 230 -4.62 -24.18 21.13
C PRO A 230 -3.65 -24.77 22.16
N SER A 231 -3.35 -23.93 23.15
CA SER A 231 -2.51 -24.18 24.31
C SER A 231 -3.01 -25.30 25.24
N ALA A 232 -2.03 -26.01 25.79
CA ALA A 232 -1.87 -26.50 27.16
C ALA A 232 -3.03 -27.22 27.86
N HIS A 233 -2.80 -28.50 28.20
CA HIS A 233 -3.10 -29.03 29.54
C HIS A 233 -2.16 -30.21 29.88
N LEU A 234 -1.80 -30.27 31.17
CA LEU A 234 -1.07 -31.35 31.86
C LEU A 234 -1.69 -32.72 31.59
N GLU A 235 -0.88 -33.77 31.46
CA GLU A 235 -0.85 -34.86 32.44
C GLU A 235 0.25 -35.91 32.19
N THR A 236 0.72 -36.41 33.32
CA THR A 236 1.78 -37.36 33.66
C THR A 236 1.59 -38.75 33.03
N THR A 237 2.66 -39.41 32.59
CA THR A 237 2.81 -40.87 32.79
C THR A 237 4.26 -41.36 32.65
N LEU A 238 4.64 -42.15 33.65
CA LEU A 238 5.92 -42.82 33.95
C LEU A 238 6.15 -44.05 33.02
N THR A 239 7.33 -44.25 32.40
CA THR A 239 8.41 -45.24 32.73
C THR A 239 8.83 -46.03 31.45
N PRO A 240 9.95 -46.79 31.39
CA PRO A 240 11.34 -46.52 31.81
C PRO A 240 12.42 -47.00 30.78
N ALA A 241 13.69 -46.55 30.97
CA ALA A 241 14.98 -47.28 30.78
C ALA A 241 15.32 -47.94 29.40
N MET A 242 16.48 -47.82 28.72
CA MET A 242 17.92 -47.61 29.03
C MET A 242 18.68 -47.45 27.65
N PRO A 243 20.02 -47.45 27.53
CA PRO A 243 20.92 -46.30 27.68
C PRO A 243 21.83 -46.08 26.46
N SER A 244 21.99 -44.83 26.00
CA SER A 244 23.06 -44.50 25.05
C SER A 244 23.76 -43.23 25.47
N THR A 245 24.77 -43.38 26.30
CA THR A 245 25.84 -42.40 26.48
C THR A 245 26.58 -42.26 25.14
N PRO A 246 26.86 -41.02 24.72
CA PRO A 246 28.25 -40.70 24.45
C PRO A 246 28.71 -39.54 25.32
N LEU A 247 29.89 -39.72 25.91
CA LEU A 247 30.61 -38.73 26.69
C LEU A 247 30.71 -37.39 25.92
N LEU A 248 30.29 -36.30 26.57
CA LEU A 248 30.81 -34.96 26.27
C LEU A 248 32.12 -34.75 27.04
N PRO A 249 33.21 -34.28 26.41
CA PRO A 249 34.25 -33.55 27.10
C PRO A 249 33.83 -32.07 27.31
N PRO A 250 34.24 -31.42 28.41
CA PRO A 250 34.08 -29.99 28.62
C PRO A 250 35.33 -29.27 28.12
N GLU A 251 35.31 -28.74 26.90
CA GLU A 251 36.37 -27.85 26.43
C GLU A 251 35.77 -26.59 25.81
N SER A 252 36.21 -25.43 26.30
CA SER A 252 35.87 -24.14 25.69
C SER A 252 36.25 -24.18 24.20
N PRO A 253 35.38 -23.73 23.29
CA PRO A 253 35.71 -23.76 21.87
C PRO A 253 36.92 -22.86 21.62
N ALA A 254 38.06 -23.47 21.23
CA ALA A 254 39.23 -22.75 20.76
C ALA A 254 38.84 -21.82 19.59
N GLN A 255 39.51 -20.68 19.43
CA GLN A 255 39.21 -19.63 18.45
C GLN A 255 38.89 -20.17 17.03
N ALA A 256 39.64 -21.18 16.57
CA ALA A 256 39.46 -21.84 15.28
C ALA A 256 38.11 -22.56 15.14
N SER A 257 37.58 -23.12 16.24
CA SER A 257 36.29 -23.84 16.23
C SER A 257 35.09 -22.90 16.10
N VAL A 258 35.15 -21.70 16.69
CA VAL A 258 34.04 -20.73 16.59
C VAL A 258 33.88 -20.23 15.15
N LEU A 259 34.98 -19.90 14.47
CA LEU A 259 34.92 -19.47 13.07
C LEU A 259 34.48 -20.61 12.14
N SER A 260 34.90 -21.86 12.39
CA SER A 260 34.40 -23.00 11.60
C SER A 260 32.90 -23.22 11.81
N PHE A 261 32.38 -23.04 13.02
CA PHE A 261 30.94 -23.13 13.27
C PHE A 261 30.16 -22.00 12.61
N ILE A 262 30.72 -20.79 12.52
CA ILE A 262 30.06 -19.67 11.82
C ILE A 262 30.08 -19.87 10.30
N PHE A 263 31.17 -20.42 9.76
CA PHE A 263 31.21 -20.83 8.36
C PHE A 263 30.21 -21.95 8.07
N GLN A 264 30.08 -22.92 8.98
CA GLN A 264 29.05 -23.95 8.87
C GLN A 264 27.63 -23.33 8.93
N ALA A 265 27.44 -22.30 9.77
CA ALA A 265 26.17 -21.58 9.88
C ALA A 265 25.70 -20.87 8.60
N THR A 266 26.59 -20.61 7.62
CA THR A 266 26.14 -20.07 6.34
C THR A 266 25.47 -21.14 5.47
N HIS A 267 25.69 -22.43 5.75
CA HIS A 267 25.18 -23.53 4.93
C HIS A 267 24.10 -24.37 5.63
N GLU A 268 24.06 -24.38 6.96
CA GLU A 268 23.12 -25.21 7.72
C GLU A 268 22.61 -24.52 8.99
N GLN A 269 21.46 -25.00 9.47
CA GLN A 269 20.82 -24.47 10.67
C GLN A 269 21.49 -25.04 11.93
N LEU A 270 21.94 -24.15 12.81
CA LEU A 270 22.57 -24.50 14.08
C LEU A 270 21.53 -24.69 15.18
N SER A 271 21.89 -25.46 16.21
CA SER A 271 21.04 -25.60 17.39
C SER A 271 21.05 -24.32 18.23
N ALA A 272 19.90 -23.97 18.83
CA ALA A 272 19.76 -22.75 19.64
C ALA A 272 20.78 -22.69 20.79
N THR A 273 21.09 -23.83 21.42
CA THR A 273 22.09 -23.91 22.49
C THR A 273 23.50 -23.60 22.00
N LEU A 274 23.84 -23.97 20.77
CA LEU A 274 25.13 -23.66 20.15
C LEU A 274 25.18 -22.20 19.71
N THR A 275 24.10 -21.65 19.16
CA THR A 275 23.96 -20.22 18.84
C THR A 275 24.20 -19.34 20.08
N ASP A 276 23.53 -19.64 21.20
CA ASP A 276 23.69 -18.88 22.45
C ASP A 276 25.12 -18.97 22.99
N ARG A 277 25.74 -20.15 22.91
CA ARG A 277 27.14 -20.33 23.30
C ARG A 277 28.09 -19.51 22.43
N ILE A 278 27.90 -19.49 21.12
CA ILE A 278 28.71 -18.68 20.19
C ILE A 278 28.56 -17.19 20.52
N LEU A 279 27.33 -16.70 20.63
CA LEU A 279 27.07 -15.28 20.92
C LEU A 279 27.65 -14.88 22.28
N THR A 280 27.47 -15.71 23.31
CA THR A 280 28.04 -15.47 24.64
C THR A 280 29.57 -15.46 24.58
N HIS A 281 30.17 -16.42 23.88
CA HIS A 281 31.62 -16.51 23.75
C HIS A 281 32.22 -15.33 22.98
N LEU A 282 31.58 -14.88 21.90
CA LEU A 282 31.99 -13.69 21.15
C LEU A 282 31.83 -12.41 21.97
N SER A 283 30.74 -12.29 22.74
CA SER A 283 30.51 -11.13 23.60
C SER A 283 31.55 -11.01 24.72
N ASN A 284 32.03 -12.14 25.26
CA ASN A 284 33.02 -12.18 26.33
C ASN A 284 34.47 -12.06 25.83
N ASN A 285 34.72 -12.32 24.53
CA ASN A 285 36.07 -12.33 23.96
C ASN A 285 36.22 -11.29 22.85
N LEU A 286 36.53 -10.06 23.22
CA LEU A 286 36.67 -8.94 22.27
C LEU A 286 37.77 -9.19 21.22
N SER A 287 38.86 -9.86 21.58
CA SER A 287 39.95 -10.20 20.64
C SER A 287 39.46 -11.07 19.48
N LEU A 288 38.56 -12.01 19.76
CA LEU A 288 37.93 -12.86 18.75
C LEU A 288 37.04 -12.06 17.81
N LEU A 289 36.21 -11.18 18.38
CA LEU A 289 35.34 -10.30 17.59
C LEU A 289 36.16 -9.39 16.67
N LEU A 290 37.28 -8.84 17.16
CA LEU A 290 38.17 -7.99 16.34
C LEU A 290 38.91 -8.76 15.25
N SER A 291 39.20 -10.05 15.47
CA SER A 291 39.76 -10.95 14.45
C SER A 291 38.73 -11.54 13.48
N PHE A 292 37.45 -11.20 13.62
CA PHE A 292 36.39 -11.75 12.79
C PHE A 292 36.60 -11.37 11.31
N PRO A 293 36.64 -12.36 10.39
CA PRO A 293 37.00 -12.13 9.00
C PRO A 293 35.95 -11.26 8.29
N VAL A 294 36.44 -10.22 7.62
CA VAL A 294 35.61 -9.24 6.93
C VAL A 294 34.87 -9.86 5.74
N ASP A 295 35.42 -10.91 5.13
CA ASP A 295 34.80 -11.62 3.99
C ASP A 295 33.43 -12.22 4.33
N LEU A 296 33.24 -12.67 5.59
CA LEU A 296 31.95 -13.19 6.08
C LEU A 296 30.90 -12.10 6.31
N LEU A 297 31.30 -10.82 6.26
CA LEU A 297 30.39 -9.67 6.38
C LEU A 297 29.89 -9.16 5.02
N SER A 298 30.34 -9.76 3.93
CA SER A 298 29.86 -9.42 2.58
C SER A 298 28.40 -9.86 2.37
N SER A 299 27.76 -9.28 1.35
CA SER A 299 26.30 -9.44 1.13
C SER A 299 25.85 -10.90 0.99
N GLU A 300 26.63 -11.77 0.35
CA GLU A 300 26.24 -13.15 0.07
C GLU A 300 26.30 -14.06 1.32
N PRO A 301 27.43 -14.19 2.04
CA PRO A 301 27.49 -14.94 3.29
C PRO A 301 26.51 -14.42 4.34
N LEU A 302 26.34 -13.09 4.40
CA LEU A 302 25.39 -12.49 5.34
C LEU A 302 23.94 -12.87 4.99
N THR A 303 23.58 -12.86 3.70
CA THR A 303 22.26 -13.34 3.24
C THR A 303 22.02 -14.78 3.67
N GLN A 304 22.98 -15.67 3.39
CA GLN A 304 22.89 -17.08 3.74
C GLN A 304 22.75 -17.29 5.25
N LEU A 305 23.42 -16.48 6.05
CA LEU A 305 23.32 -16.54 7.51
C LEU A 305 21.93 -16.09 8.00
N PHE A 306 21.36 -15.04 7.39
CA PHE A 306 20.01 -14.57 7.72
C PHE A 306 18.94 -15.62 7.40
N ASP A 307 19.13 -16.38 6.32
CA ASP A 307 18.22 -17.44 5.89
C ASP A 307 18.27 -18.67 6.80
N HIS A 308 19.47 -19.17 7.13
CA HIS A 308 19.62 -20.39 7.93
C HIS A 308 19.60 -20.15 9.44
N ASN A 309 20.17 -19.03 9.91
CA ASN A 309 20.44 -18.76 11.32
C ASN A 309 20.10 -17.31 11.70
N PRO A 310 18.81 -16.96 11.78
CA PRO A 310 18.35 -15.58 11.99
C PRO A 310 18.81 -14.99 13.33
N ILE A 311 18.80 -15.78 14.40
CA ILE A 311 19.20 -15.35 15.76
C ILE A 311 20.70 -15.04 15.80
N LEU A 312 21.51 -15.91 15.19
CA LEU A 312 22.95 -15.73 15.12
C LEU A 312 23.31 -14.49 14.31
N SER A 313 22.69 -14.32 13.12
CA SER A 313 22.90 -13.16 12.25
C SER A 313 22.66 -11.85 12.99
N ARG A 314 21.50 -11.74 13.62
CA ARG A 314 21.13 -10.55 14.39
C ARG A 314 22.11 -10.29 15.54
N GLY A 315 22.48 -11.34 16.29
CA GLY A 315 23.43 -11.22 17.39
C GLY A 315 24.81 -10.76 16.91
N LEU A 316 25.32 -11.32 15.82
CA LEU A 316 26.59 -10.94 15.22
C LEU A 316 26.58 -9.49 14.72
N VAL A 317 25.56 -9.08 13.97
CA VAL A 317 25.41 -7.71 13.49
C VAL A 317 25.37 -6.73 14.66
N THR A 318 24.63 -7.06 15.73
CA THR A 318 24.55 -6.24 16.95
C THR A 318 25.90 -6.15 17.67
N LEU A 319 26.63 -7.26 17.80
CA LEU A 319 27.95 -7.30 18.44
C LEU A 319 28.99 -6.50 17.63
N ILE A 320 29.00 -6.64 16.31
CA ILE A 320 29.94 -5.93 15.44
C ILE A 320 29.66 -4.43 15.43
N LEU A 321 28.39 -4.02 15.39
CA LEU A 321 28.03 -2.60 15.41
C LEU A 321 28.29 -1.94 16.78
N SER A 322 28.24 -2.71 17.88
CA SER A 322 28.46 -2.19 19.23
C SER A 322 29.93 -2.22 19.67
N SER A 323 30.66 -3.30 19.37
CA SER A 323 32.01 -3.57 19.90
C SER A 323 33.05 -3.92 18.83
N GLY A 324 32.65 -3.94 17.55
CA GLY A 324 33.54 -4.30 16.44
C GLY A 324 34.51 -3.18 16.02
N SER A 325 35.41 -3.52 15.10
CA SER A 325 36.36 -2.58 14.51
C SER A 325 35.70 -1.67 13.46
N LYS A 326 36.29 -0.49 13.21
CA LYS A 326 35.83 0.42 12.15
C LYS A 326 35.85 -0.23 10.75
N ALA A 327 36.78 -1.14 10.50
CA ALA A 327 36.88 -1.86 9.23
C ALA A 327 35.67 -2.80 9.02
N GLN A 328 35.27 -3.52 10.07
CA GLN A 328 34.09 -4.39 10.03
C GLN A 328 32.80 -3.59 9.85
N ARG A 329 32.64 -2.46 10.54
CA ARG A 329 31.49 -1.57 10.32
C ARG A 329 31.42 -1.06 8.88
N ARG A 330 32.57 -0.71 8.29
CA ARG A 330 32.66 -0.21 6.91
C ARG A 330 32.26 -1.25 5.87
N GLU A 331 32.49 -2.53 6.14
CA GLU A 331 32.05 -3.61 5.24
C GLU A 331 30.58 -3.99 5.48
N LEU A 332 30.18 -4.07 6.74
CA LEU A 332 28.86 -4.53 7.14
C LEU A 332 27.75 -3.58 6.68
N LEU A 333 27.94 -2.26 6.80
CA LEU A 333 26.88 -1.30 6.46
C LEU A 333 26.46 -1.39 4.98
N PRO A 334 27.37 -1.34 3.99
CA PRO A 334 27.01 -1.60 2.60
C PRO A 334 26.38 -2.97 2.38
N ALA A 335 26.87 -4.02 3.06
CA ALA A 335 26.29 -5.36 2.92
C ALA A 335 24.82 -5.40 3.37
N LEU A 336 24.47 -4.70 4.46
CA LEU A 336 23.09 -4.58 4.93
C LEU A 336 22.18 -3.88 3.90
N GLU A 337 22.68 -2.93 3.12
CA GLU A 337 21.89 -2.20 2.11
C GLU A 337 21.37 -3.12 0.98
N PHE A 338 22.07 -4.20 0.67
CA PHE A 338 21.76 -5.12 -0.43
C PHE A 338 21.17 -6.46 0.02
N LEU A 339 20.89 -6.64 1.31
CA LEU A 339 20.27 -7.85 1.80
C LEU A 339 18.85 -8.04 1.22
N PRO A 340 18.44 -9.28 0.89
CA PRO A 340 17.09 -9.56 0.48
C PRO A 340 16.09 -9.16 1.56
N ILE A 341 15.03 -8.48 1.13
CA ILE A 341 13.97 -8.06 2.05
C ILE A 341 13.22 -9.30 2.54
N SER A 342 13.35 -9.52 3.84
CA SER A 342 12.72 -10.59 4.61
C SER A 342 12.23 -10.03 5.95
N ILE A 343 11.33 -10.75 6.62
CA ILE A 343 10.82 -10.38 7.94
C ILE A 343 11.97 -10.24 8.94
N THR A 344 12.86 -11.24 8.99
CA THR A 344 14.04 -11.27 9.87
C THR A 344 14.94 -10.06 9.66
N PHE A 345 15.20 -9.70 8.40
CA PHE A 345 16.05 -8.56 8.08
C PHE A 345 15.40 -7.23 8.51
N LEU A 346 14.12 -7.03 8.21
CA LEU A 346 13.39 -5.82 8.61
C LEU A 346 13.25 -5.70 10.13
N GLU A 347 13.04 -6.81 10.85
CA GLU A 347 13.07 -6.84 12.32
C GLU A 347 14.45 -6.46 12.87
N THR A 348 15.52 -6.97 12.24
CA THR A 348 16.88 -6.63 12.65
C THR A 348 17.17 -5.16 12.40
N LEU A 349 16.82 -4.60 11.24
CA LEU A 349 16.95 -3.17 10.98
C LEU A 349 16.14 -2.31 11.94
N ASN A 350 14.91 -2.71 12.24
CA ASN A 350 14.07 -2.03 13.21
C ASN A 350 14.75 -2.03 14.59
N ASP A 351 15.28 -3.17 15.02
CA ASP A 351 15.96 -3.28 16.31
C ASP A 351 17.26 -2.47 16.36
N LEU A 352 18.03 -2.42 15.25
CA LEU A 352 19.23 -1.59 15.13
C LEU A 352 18.94 -0.09 15.13
N SER A 353 17.85 0.32 14.47
CA SER A 353 17.47 1.72 14.29
C SER A 353 16.74 2.28 15.51
N VAL A 354 15.85 1.48 16.12
CA VAL A 354 14.93 1.92 17.18
C VAL A 354 15.39 1.48 18.57
N LYS A 355 15.63 0.18 18.77
CA LYS A 355 15.84 -0.39 20.11
C LYS A 355 17.25 -0.21 20.62
N SER A 356 18.25 -0.59 19.83
CA SER A 356 19.66 -0.56 20.23
C SER A 356 20.34 0.76 19.87
N ARG A 357 19.79 1.53 18.92
CA ARG A 357 20.29 2.83 18.45
C ARG A 357 21.80 2.79 18.13
N LEU A 358 22.27 1.67 17.56
CA LEU A 358 23.68 1.45 17.19
C LEU A 358 24.07 2.16 15.88
N LEU A 359 23.08 2.67 15.17
CA LEU A 359 23.20 3.42 13.92
C LEU A 359 22.99 4.91 14.20
N ASN A 360 23.79 5.75 13.57
CA ASN A 360 23.52 7.19 13.58
C ASN A 360 22.38 7.53 12.59
N LYS A 361 21.83 8.74 12.71
CA LYS A 361 20.68 9.17 11.91
C LYS A 361 20.93 9.04 10.40
N ASP A 362 22.13 9.39 9.93
CA ASP A 362 22.47 9.34 8.51
C ASP A 362 22.57 7.91 7.98
N GLU A 363 23.08 6.96 8.77
CA GLU A 363 23.13 5.54 8.44
C GLU A 363 21.73 4.93 8.41
N VAL A 364 20.89 5.22 9.40
CA VAL A 364 19.49 4.77 9.41
C VAL A 364 18.77 5.29 8.17
N MET A 365 18.89 6.59 7.89
CA MET A 365 18.25 7.21 6.73
C MET A 365 18.70 6.55 5.42
N ARG A 366 20.01 6.38 5.20
CA ARG A 366 20.54 5.69 4.01
C ARG A 366 20.00 4.26 3.88
N LEU A 367 20.07 3.47 4.94
CA LEU A 367 19.57 2.09 4.94
C LEU A 367 18.07 2.03 4.61
N VAL A 368 17.27 2.86 5.28
CA VAL A 368 15.82 2.93 5.05
C VAL A 368 15.53 3.30 3.59
N HIS A 369 16.21 4.29 3.02
CA HIS A 369 16.01 4.67 1.62
C HIS A 369 16.34 3.55 0.64
N VAL A 370 17.49 2.90 0.80
CA VAL A 370 17.92 1.84 -0.12
C VAL A 370 17.03 0.61 0.00
N VAL A 371 16.71 0.19 1.24
CA VAL A 371 15.85 -0.98 1.49
C VAL A 371 14.44 -0.76 0.94
N LEU A 372 13.86 0.43 1.13
CA LEU A 372 12.55 0.75 0.59
C LEU A 372 12.56 0.83 -0.93
N SER A 373 13.56 1.48 -1.52
CA SER A 373 13.70 1.56 -2.99
C SER A 373 13.83 0.18 -3.61
N ASN A 374 14.66 -0.68 -3.02
CA ASN A 374 14.84 -2.07 -3.46
C ASN A 374 13.55 -2.89 -3.25
N GLY A 375 12.81 -2.64 -2.17
CA GLY A 375 11.55 -3.30 -1.86
C GLY A 375 10.44 -2.96 -2.81
N ILE A 376 10.29 -1.68 -3.12
CA ILE A 376 9.34 -1.17 -4.12
C ILE A 376 9.63 -1.81 -5.47
N ARG A 377 10.90 -1.75 -5.94
CA ARG A 377 11.31 -2.37 -7.22
C ARG A 377 11.07 -3.88 -7.25
N LYS A 378 11.37 -4.57 -6.16
CA LYS A 378 11.12 -6.02 -6.04
C LYS A 378 9.63 -6.34 -6.10
N ALA A 379 8.81 -5.60 -5.35
CA ALA A 379 7.36 -5.74 -5.37
C ALA A 379 6.77 -5.45 -6.77
N GLU A 380 7.30 -4.45 -7.50
CA GLU A 380 6.89 -4.18 -8.88
C GLU A 380 7.18 -5.34 -9.84
N GLY A 381 8.28 -6.06 -9.64
CA GLY A 381 8.65 -7.23 -10.44
C GLY A 381 7.75 -8.45 -10.18
N MET A 382 7.05 -8.50 -9.05
CA MET A 382 6.21 -9.63 -8.61
C MET A 382 4.79 -9.61 -9.21
N LYS A 383 4.63 -9.22 -10.48
CA LYS A 383 3.30 -9.09 -11.11
C LYS A 383 2.55 -10.43 -11.21
N GLU A 384 3.29 -11.53 -11.36
CA GLU A 384 2.75 -12.89 -11.51
C GLU A 384 2.37 -13.50 -10.16
N ASP A 385 3.11 -13.20 -9.09
CA ASP A 385 2.84 -13.67 -7.73
C ASP A 385 2.26 -12.55 -6.85
N ARG A 386 0.96 -12.27 -7.07
CA ARG A 386 0.24 -11.20 -6.37
C ARG A 386 0.17 -11.41 -4.85
N GLN A 387 0.17 -12.66 -4.38
CA GLN A 387 0.16 -12.94 -2.95
C GLN A 387 1.50 -12.57 -2.31
N MET A 388 2.63 -12.91 -2.94
CA MET A 388 3.94 -12.48 -2.48
C MET A 388 4.10 -10.95 -2.58
N GLN A 389 3.60 -10.31 -3.64
CA GLN A 389 3.61 -8.86 -3.77
C GLN A 389 2.87 -8.17 -2.62
N SER A 390 1.63 -8.61 -2.32
CA SER A 390 0.82 -8.07 -1.22
C SER A 390 1.52 -8.22 0.14
N ARG A 391 2.09 -9.41 0.40
CA ARG A 391 2.85 -9.67 1.63
C ARG A 391 4.07 -8.76 1.76
N LEU A 392 4.83 -8.58 0.67
CA LEU A 392 6.01 -7.72 0.66
C LEU A 392 5.64 -6.25 0.91
N VAL A 393 4.63 -5.72 0.20
CA VAL A 393 4.19 -4.32 0.38
C VAL A 393 3.69 -4.09 1.80
N ARG A 394 2.92 -5.03 2.37
CA ARG A 394 2.49 -4.97 3.77
C ARG A 394 3.67 -4.93 4.73
N LEU A 395 4.71 -5.73 4.50
CA LEU A 395 5.93 -5.70 5.32
C LEU A 395 6.65 -4.35 5.24
N LEU A 396 6.75 -3.76 4.04
CA LEU A 396 7.35 -2.43 3.85
C LEU A 396 6.55 -1.35 4.60
N CYS A 397 5.21 -1.40 4.53
CA CYS A 397 4.34 -0.48 5.25
C CYS A 397 4.54 -0.60 6.77
N LEU A 398 4.53 -1.82 7.32
CA LEU A 398 4.72 -2.05 8.76
C LEU A 398 6.12 -1.61 9.24
N PHE A 399 7.15 -1.85 8.43
CA PHE A 399 8.51 -1.40 8.72
C PHE A 399 8.60 0.12 8.80
N LEU A 400 8.07 0.82 7.80
CA LEU A 400 8.00 2.29 7.79
C LEU A 400 7.20 2.84 8.98
N GLN A 401 6.00 2.29 9.23
CA GLN A 401 5.18 2.68 10.39
C GLN A 401 5.96 2.57 11.70
N SER A 402 6.73 1.49 11.87
CA SER A 402 7.55 1.30 13.08
C SER A 402 8.63 2.37 13.18
N ILE A 403 9.44 2.57 12.14
CA ILE A 403 10.56 3.52 12.17
C ILE A 403 10.08 4.96 12.38
N ILE A 404 8.96 5.34 11.76
CA ILE A 404 8.34 6.67 11.94
C ILE A 404 7.78 6.82 13.36
N ARG A 405 7.05 5.82 13.86
CA ARG A 405 6.43 5.86 15.20
C ARG A 405 7.45 6.04 16.31
N TYR A 406 8.64 5.47 16.15
CA TYR A 406 9.73 5.59 17.12
C TYR A 406 10.73 6.71 16.82
N GLU A 407 10.39 7.61 15.89
CA GLU A 407 11.18 8.81 15.53
C GLU A 407 12.62 8.49 15.06
N ALA A 408 12.86 7.28 14.55
CA ALA A 408 14.14 6.93 13.97
C ALA A 408 14.34 7.65 12.62
N VAL A 409 13.25 7.92 11.90
CA VAL A 409 13.19 8.74 10.68
C VAL A 409 11.91 9.59 10.72
N THR A 410 11.93 10.80 10.17
CA THR A 410 10.75 11.66 10.10
C THR A 410 9.94 11.40 8.83
N VAL A 411 8.66 11.79 8.81
CA VAL A 411 7.81 11.64 7.62
C VAL A 411 8.38 12.41 6.43
N ASP A 412 8.97 13.58 6.67
CA ASP A 412 9.58 14.41 5.63
C ASP A 412 10.79 13.72 4.97
N ASP A 413 11.58 12.97 5.76
CA ASP A 413 12.75 12.24 5.26
C ASP A 413 12.34 11.13 4.26
N VAL A 414 11.21 10.46 4.48
CA VAL A 414 10.74 9.33 3.66
C VAL A 414 9.54 9.65 2.78
N PHE A 415 9.11 10.91 2.71
CA PHE A 415 7.87 11.33 2.05
C PHE A 415 7.75 10.79 0.62
N TYR A 416 8.79 10.97 -0.21
CA TYR A 416 8.79 10.51 -1.60
C TYR A 416 8.69 8.99 -1.74
N LEU A 417 9.20 8.22 -0.77
CA LEU A 417 9.09 6.76 -0.78
C LEU A 417 7.70 6.29 -0.36
N ILE A 418 7.09 6.95 0.64
CA ILE A 418 5.69 6.70 1.02
C ILE A 418 4.77 7.00 -0.17
N GLN A 419 5.03 8.09 -0.89
CA GLN A 419 4.32 8.48 -2.10
C GLN A 419 4.49 7.43 -3.20
N GLU A 420 5.72 7.03 -3.52
CA GLU A 420 6.00 6.02 -4.55
C GLU A 420 5.34 4.67 -4.23
N LEU A 421 5.42 4.22 -2.97
CA LEU A 421 4.77 3.01 -2.48
C LEU A 421 3.22 3.12 -2.61
N GLY A 422 2.65 4.24 -2.18
CA GLY A 422 1.21 4.49 -2.24
C GLY A 422 0.68 4.53 -3.66
N ILE A 423 1.41 5.13 -4.60
CA ILE A 423 1.04 5.21 -6.03
C ILE A 423 1.09 3.84 -6.68
N LYS A 424 2.26 3.18 -6.60
CA LYS A 424 2.51 1.94 -7.33
C LYS A 424 1.67 0.78 -6.82
N PHE A 425 1.29 0.83 -5.54
CA PHE A 425 0.52 -0.21 -4.89
C PHE A 425 -0.82 0.31 -4.36
N ALA A 426 -1.39 1.34 -5.00
CA ALA A 426 -2.69 1.92 -4.63
C ALA A 426 -3.84 0.90 -4.62
N PHE A 427 -3.70 -0.23 -5.31
CA PHE A 427 -4.67 -1.32 -5.27
C PHE A 427 -4.62 -2.14 -3.96
N LEU A 428 -3.58 -2.02 -3.14
CA LEU A 428 -3.47 -2.67 -1.83
C LEU A 428 -3.97 -1.76 -0.70
N LYS A 429 -4.85 -2.27 0.16
CA LYS A 429 -5.39 -1.54 1.31
C LYS A 429 -4.29 -1.00 2.21
N GLU A 430 -3.30 -1.82 2.55
CA GLU A 430 -2.23 -1.43 3.46
C GLU A 430 -1.43 -0.24 2.91
N ALA A 431 -1.16 -0.24 1.60
CA ALA A 431 -0.46 0.88 0.96
C ALA A 431 -1.35 2.13 0.90
N ARG A 432 -2.66 2.00 0.61
CA ARG A 432 -3.60 3.13 0.63
C ARG A 432 -3.78 3.74 2.00
N GLU A 433 -4.00 2.92 3.02
CA GLU A 433 -4.20 3.36 4.40
C GLU A 433 -2.93 3.99 4.95
N PHE A 434 -1.79 3.33 4.77
CA PHE A 434 -0.49 3.89 5.13
C PHE A 434 -0.24 5.22 4.41
N TRP A 435 -0.49 5.28 3.11
CA TRP A 435 -0.35 6.52 2.37
C TRP A 435 -1.30 7.62 2.87
N LYS A 436 -2.58 7.28 3.15
CA LYS A 436 -3.55 8.22 3.74
C LYS A 436 -3.09 8.77 5.08
N ASP A 437 -2.60 7.91 5.96
CA ASP A 437 -2.19 8.26 7.33
C ASP A 437 -0.96 9.18 7.39
N TYR A 438 -0.08 9.14 6.39
CA TYR A 438 1.19 9.87 6.42
C TYR A 438 1.33 10.96 5.35
N CYS A 439 0.50 10.94 4.31
CA CYS A 439 0.55 11.94 3.24
C CYS A 439 -0.73 12.78 3.11
N ILE A 440 -1.87 12.28 3.60
CA ILE A 440 -3.17 12.97 3.48
C ILE A 440 -3.63 13.54 4.83
N ALA A 441 -3.40 12.80 5.94
CA ALA A 441 -3.65 13.27 7.31
C ALA A 441 -2.63 14.33 7.75
#